data_AF-A0A7U9RDV4-F1
#
_entry.id   AF-A0A7U9RDV4-F1
#
_cell.length_a   1.000
_cell.length_b   1.000
_cell.length_c   1.000
_cell.angle_alpha   90.00
_cell.angle_beta   90.00
_cell.angle_gamma   90.00
#
_symmetry.space_group_name_H-M   'P 1'
#
loop_
_entity.id
_entity.type
_entity.pdbx_description
1 polymer ?
#
loop_
_entity_poly.entity_id
_entity_poly.type
_entity_poly.pdbx_seq_one_letter_code
_entity_poly.pdbx_strand_id
1 'polypeptide(L)'
;MDSGVTGKLGEYYLTQQYQKNRAAGKSDSVSFAEFAAAKAAGAESVEGMSFKDMWQARFPGAYYHVMDGSKISQGAWDRNDFPFERFFSDNVDESVLGWTPSGAEPSANSPEVQSRWSSTAGRKAVIVPPALEEKMQNDPGLAEKVMANVENFIATYPATPGCSYLIELDENGEISKYRVTSPGTITISSSEFVEARRAREEKHAEYERLAEEAALKRKILAQETDRKYYQNKAVSIAAYKAAGILK
;
A
#
# COMPACT_ATOMS: atom_id res chain seq x y z
N MET A 1 23.69 -35.96 -29.44
CA MET A 1 24.11 -36.44 -28.11
C MET A 1 25.18 -35.44 -27.68
N ASP A 2 25.05 -34.56 -26.71
CA ASP A 2 24.22 -34.44 -25.51
C ASP A 2 24.26 -32.94 -25.14
N SER A 3 23.11 -32.28 -25.01
CA SER A 3 23.00 -30.86 -24.62
C SER A 3 22.04 -30.74 -23.44
N GLY A 4 22.33 -31.46 -22.36
CA GLY A 4 21.43 -31.64 -21.22
C GLY A 4 21.81 -30.99 -19.88
N VAL A 5 22.89 -30.21 -19.74
CA VAL A 5 23.43 -29.92 -18.38
C VAL A 5 23.62 -28.44 -18.00
N THR A 6 23.53 -27.47 -18.92
CA THR A 6 23.90 -26.07 -18.59
C THR A 6 22.83 -25.26 -17.84
N GLY A 7 21.56 -25.69 -17.79
CA GLY A 7 20.48 -24.94 -17.11
C GLY A 7 20.43 -25.08 -15.59
N LYS A 8 21.02 -26.13 -15.01
CA LYS A 8 20.80 -26.48 -13.58
C LYS A 8 21.74 -25.79 -12.59
N LEU A 9 22.88 -25.26 -13.04
CA LEU A 9 23.88 -24.70 -12.12
C LEU A 9 23.51 -23.31 -11.61
N GLY A 10 22.84 -22.49 -12.44
CA GLY A 10 22.36 -21.16 -12.04
C GLY A 10 21.24 -21.23 -11.00
N GLU A 11 20.27 -22.12 -11.20
CA GLU A 11 19.17 -22.36 -10.26
C GLU A 11 19.66 -22.91 -8.91
N TYR A 12 20.65 -23.82 -8.92
CA TYR A 12 21.22 -24.39 -7.69
C TYR A 12 21.95 -23.34 -6.84
N TYR A 13 22.65 -22.40 -7.48
CA TYR A 13 23.37 -21.35 -6.75
C TYR A 13 22.41 -20.34 -6.12
N LEU A 14 21.39 -19.91 -6.88
CA LEU A 14 20.35 -19.00 -6.36
C LEU A 14 19.61 -19.63 -5.18
N THR A 15 19.21 -20.90 -5.30
CA THR A 15 18.50 -21.63 -4.24
C THR A 15 19.36 -21.75 -2.97
N GLN A 16 20.67 -21.95 -3.11
CA GLN A 16 21.58 -21.98 -1.96
C GLN A 16 21.77 -20.61 -1.31
N GLN A 17 21.76 -19.52 -2.08
CA GLN A 17 21.81 -18.16 -1.53
C GLN A 17 20.52 -17.78 -0.79
N TYR A 18 19.35 -18.16 -1.33
CA TYR A 18 18.07 -18.03 -0.63
C TYR A 18 18.06 -18.80 0.70
N GLN A 19 18.57 -20.04 0.71
CA GLN A 19 18.67 -20.84 1.93
C GLN A 19 19.67 -20.27 2.94
N LYS A 20 20.81 -19.72 2.48
CA LYS A 20 21.79 -19.03 3.34
C LYS A 20 21.23 -17.75 3.97
N ASN A 21 20.52 -16.94 3.20
CA ASN A 21 19.93 -15.69 3.69
C ASN A 21 18.78 -15.97 4.68
N ARG A 22 18.00 -17.03 4.45
CA ARG A 22 16.99 -17.54 5.38
C ARG A 22 17.58 -18.05 6.69
N ALA A 23 18.75 -18.70 6.64
CA ALA A 23 19.47 -19.13 7.84
C ALA A 23 20.14 -17.99 8.61
N ALA A 24 20.41 -16.85 7.95
CA ALA A 24 21.08 -15.68 8.53
C ALA A 24 20.12 -14.56 9.00
N GLY A 25 18.80 -14.76 8.90
CA GLY A 25 17.79 -13.79 9.37
C GLY A 25 17.79 -12.45 8.63
N LYS A 26 18.38 -12.38 7.43
CA LYS A 26 18.35 -11.19 6.57
C LYS A 26 17.11 -11.23 5.69
N SER A 27 16.50 -10.07 5.46
CA SER A 27 15.27 -9.91 4.66
C SER A 27 15.41 -10.59 3.29
N ASP A 28 14.36 -11.29 2.85
CA ASP A 28 14.28 -12.09 1.61
C ASP A 28 14.51 -11.30 0.29
N SER A 29 14.86 -10.01 0.37
CA SER A 29 15.06 -9.12 -0.77
C SER A 29 16.54 -8.98 -1.11
N VAL A 30 17.02 -9.77 -2.08
CA VAL A 30 18.32 -9.53 -2.75
C VAL A 30 18.24 -8.20 -3.51
N SER A 31 19.20 -7.29 -3.36
CA SER A 31 19.22 -6.02 -4.11
C SER A 31 19.50 -6.25 -5.59
N PHE A 32 18.99 -5.40 -6.50
CA PHE A 32 19.29 -5.47 -7.94
C PHE A 32 20.81 -5.51 -8.23
N ALA A 33 21.62 -4.78 -7.45
CA ALA A 33 23.07 -4.79 -7.57
C ALA A 33 23.69 -6.18 -7.27
N GLU A 34 23.08 -6.92 -6.35
CA GLU A 34 23.55 -8.23 -5.91
C GLU A 34 23.07 -9.34 -6.87
N PHE A 35 21.90 -9.15 -7.50
CA PHE A 35 21.40 -9.99 -8.59
C PHE A 35 22.18 -9.79 -9.90
N ALA A 36 22.49 -8.54 -10.28
CA ALA A 36 23.34 -8.21 -11.41
C ALA A 36 24.75 -8.80 -11.24
N ALA A 37 25.31 -8.76 -10.03
CA ALA A 37 26.58 -9.42 -9.70
C ALA A 37 26.51 -10.95 -9.82
N ALA A 38 25.41 -11.58 -9.41
CA ALA A 38 25.21 -13.02 -9.52
C ALA A 38 25.05 -13.48 -10.99
N LYS A 39 24.41 -12.68 -11.85
CA LYS A 39 24.30 -12.96 -13.29
C LYS A 39 25.62 -12.68 -14.03
N ALA A 40 26.35 -11.62 -13.65
CA ALA A 40 27.68 -11.32 -14.18
C ALA A 40 28.71 -12.42 -13.87
N ALA A 41 28.55 -13.13 -12.74
CA ALA A 41 29.36 -14.31 -12.41
C ALA A 41 29.07 -15.53 -13.30
N GLY A 42 27.98 -15.51 -14.09
CA GLY A 42 27.56 -16.51 -15.05
C GLY A 42 27.47 -15.95 -16.48
N ALA A 43 28.49 -15.22 -16.95
CA ALA A 43 28.78 -14.96 -18.36
C ALA A 43 27.61 -14.58 -19.31
N GLU A 44 26.70 -13.70 -18.87
CA GLU A 44 25.95 -12.80 -19.76
C GLU A 44 26.05 -11.38 -19.21
N SER A 45 26.47 -10.44 -20.03
CA SER A 45 26.59 -9.02 -19.67
C SER A 45 25.26 -8.48 -19.12
N VAL A 46 25.34 -7.61 -18.11
CA VAL A 46 24.19 -6.81 -17.64
C VAL A 46 23.67 -5.89 -18.75
N GLU A 47 24.52 -5.58 -19.74
CA GLU A 47 24.17 -4.97 -21.01
C GLU A 47 23.24 -5.89 -21.82
N GLY A 48 21.95 -5.52 -21.90
CA GLY A 48 20.96 -6.17 -22.78
C GLY A 48 19.75 -6.80 -22.10
N MET A 49 19.60 -6.71 -20.77
CA MET A 49 18.37 -7.19 -20.11
C MET A 49 17.19 -6.26 -20.39
N SER A 50 16.09 -6.83 -20.89
CA SER A 50 14.85 -6.08 -21.09
C SER A 50 14.20 -5.74 -19.74
N PHE A 51 13.29 -4.76 -19.73
CA PHE A 51 12.50 -4.44 -18.55
C PHE A 51 11.71 -5.67 -18.04
N LYS A 52 11.18 -6.49 -18.95
CA LYS A 52 10.52 -7.76 -18.62
C LYS A 52 11.46 -8.71 -17.87
N ASP A 53 12.70 -8.87 -18.34
CA ASP A 53 13.68 -9.74 -17.69
C ASP A 53 13.99 -9.26 -16.28
N MET A 54 14.20 -7.94 -16.10
CA MET A 54 14.43 -7.34 -14.79
C MET A 54 13.23 -7.57 -13.85
N TRP A 55 12.02 -7.33 -14.33
CA TRP A 55 10.78 -7.52 -13.58
C TRP A 55 10.62 -8.96 -13.09
N GLN A 56 10.78 -9.95 -13.98
CA GLN A 56 10.56 -11.35 -13.65
C GLN A 56 11.72 -11.96 -12.83
N ALA A 57 12.94 -11.45 -13.01
CA ALA A 57 14.06 -11.77 -12.14
C ALA A 57 13.85 -11.26 -10.71
N ARG A 58 13.36 -10.02 -10.57
CA ARG A 58 13.11 -9.39 -9.27
C ARG A 58 11.93 -10.02 -8.53
N PHE A 59 10.88 -10.32 -9.27
CA PHE A 59 9.65 -10.90 -8.77
C PHE A 59 9.37 -12.21 -9.49
N PRO A 60 9.96 -13.33 -9.05
CA PRO A 60 9.74 -14.64 -9.66
C PRO A 60 8.24 -14.98 -9.72
N GLY A 61 7.78 -15.37 -10.91
CA GLY A 61 6.37 -15.67 -11.18
C GLY A 61 5.47 -14.43 -11.37
N ALA A 62 6.04 -13.23 -11.49
CA ALA A 62 5.28 -12.04 -11.81
C ALA A 62 4.89 -11.99 -13.29
N TYR A 63 3.70 -11.43 -13.54
CA TYR A 63 3.10 -11.30 -14.86
C TYR A 63 3.52 -9.98 -15.50
N TYR A 64 3.68 -10.01 -16.83
CA TYR A 64 4.16 -8.90 -17.62
C TYR A 64 3.29 -8.73 -18.86
N HIS A 65 2.69 -7.55 -19.01
CA HIS A 65 1.70 -7.29 -20.04
C HIS A 65 2.04 -6.05 -20.86
N VAL A 66 2.21 -6.21 -22.17
CA VAL A 66 2.36 -5.08 -23.10
C VAL A 66 0.98 -4.73 -23.67
N MET A 67 0.34 -3.71 -23.12
CA MET A 67 -1.01 -3.29 -23.54
C MET A 67 -1.31 -1.84 -23.15
N ASP A 68 -2.26 -1.23 -23.85
CA ASP A 68 -2.70 0.14 -23.59
C ASP A 68 -3.81 0.16 -22.51
N GLY A 69 -3.37 0.19 -21.25
CA GLY A 69 -4.25 0.29 -20.09
C GLY A 69 -5.00 1.62 -19.97
N SER A 70 -4.59 2.67 -20.70
CA SER A 70 -5.19 4.02 -20.62
C SER A 70 -6.67 4.02 -21.01
N LYS A 71 -7.09 3.04 -21.80
CA LYS A 71 -8.48 2.79 -22.19
C LYS A 71 -9.38 2.47 -21.01
N ILE A 72 -8.83 1.93 -19.93
CA ILE A 72 -9.56 1.67 -18.69
C ILE A 72 -9.59 2.96 -17.87
N SER A 73 -10.78 3.54 -17.70
CA SER A 73 -10.94 4.72 -16.84
C SER A 73 -10.59 4.42 -15.39
N GLN A 74 -10.09 5.42 -14.66
CA GLN A 74 -9.83 5.32 -13.21
C GLN A 74 -11.06 4.81 -12.45
N GLY A 75 -12.23 5.36 -12.77
CA GLY A 75 -13.49 4.96 -12.14
C GLY A 75 -13.87 3.49 -12.40
N ALA A 76 -13.52 2.92 -13.55
CA ALA A 76 -13.69 1.48 -13.79
C ALA A 76 -12.64 0.66 -13.03
N TRP A 77 -11.39 1.11 -13.03
CA TRP A 77 -10.26 0.45 -12.37
C TRP A 77 -10.45 0.28 -10.86
N ASP A 78 -11.05 1.27 -10.19
CA ASP A 78 -11.20 1.30 -8.73
C ASP A 78 -12.36 0.46 -8.20
N ARG A 79 -13.30 0.04 -9.07
CA ARG A 79 -14.45 -0.74 -8.63
C ARG A 79 -14.09 -2.13 -8.13
N ASN A 80 -14.81 -2.59 -7.11
CA ASN A 80 -14.62 -3.95 -6.55
C ASN A 80 -14.95 -5.09 -7.53
N ASP A 81 -15.77 -4.85 -8.55
CA ASP A 81 -16.11 -5.83 -9.59
C ASP A 81 -15.17 -5.83 -10.80
N PHE A 82 -14.26 -4.84 -10.93
CA PHE A 82 -13.30 -4.80 -12.02
C PHE A 82 -12.50 -6.11 -12.10
N PRO A 83 -12.39 -6.79 -13.26
CA PRO A 83 -11.76 -8.11 -13.44
C PRO A 83 -10.22 -8.07 -13.33
N PHE A 84 -9.68 -7.46 -12.28
CA PHE A 84 -8.24 -7.27 -12.07
C PHE A 84 -7.47 -8.59 -11.94
N GLU A 85 -8.13 -9.66 -11.50
CA GLU A 85 -7.55 -11.01 -11.39
C GLU A 85 -7.09 -11.56 -12.74
N ARG A 86 -7.69 -11.08 -13.85
CA ARG A 86 -7.33 -11.50 -15.21
C ARG A 86 -5.92 -11.08 -15.61
N PHE A 87 -5.33 -10.09 -14.95
CA PHE A 87 -3.95 -9.67 -15.22
C PHE A 87 -2.91 -10.56 -14.52
N PHE A 88 -3.34 -11.53 -13.69
CA PHE A 88 -2.45 -12.51 -13.07
C PHE A 88 -2.49 -13.86 -13.80
N SER A 89 -2.49 -13.81 -15.12
CA SER A 89 -2.34 -14.95 -16.04
C SER A 89 -1.37 -14.58 -17.16
N ASP A 90 -0.73 -15.58 -17.78
CA ASP A 90 0.27 -15.34 -18.84
C ASP A 90 -0.33 -14.68 -20.09
N ASN A 91 -1.61 -14.93 -20.34
CA ASN A 91 -2.37 -14.33 -21.42
C ASN A 91 -3.54 -13.56 -20.82
N VAL A 92 -3.71 -12.31 -21.26
CA VAL A 92 -4.83 -11.44 -20.90
C VAL A 92 -5.64 -11.19 -22.15
N ASP A 93 -6.93 -11.45 -22.07
CA ASP A 93 -7.86 -11.08 -23.13
C ASP A 93 -8.03 -9.56 -23.15
N GLU A 94 -7.67 -8.92 -24.28
CA GLU A 94 -7.79 -7.48 -24.50
C GLU A 94 -9.21 -6.95 -24.31
N SER A 95 -10.24 -7.80 -24.34
CA SER A 95 -11.61 -7.42 -24.00
C SER A 95 -11.70 -6.78 -22.60
N VAL A 96 -10.75 -7.06 -21.70
CA VAL A 96 -10.65 -6.44 -20.38
C VAL A 96 -10.43 -4.92 -20.45
N LEU A 97 -9.79 -4.42 -21.51
CA LEU A 97 -9.53 -2.98 -21.70
C LEU A 97 -10.81 -2.20 -22.00
N GLY A 98 -11.81 -2.87 -22.57
CA GLY A 98 -13.14 -2.32 -22.87
C GLY A 98 -14.19 -2.69 -21.82
N TRP A 99 -13.79 -3.22 -20.66
CA TRP A 99 -14.71 -3.63 -19.63
C TRP A 99 -15.53 -2.44 -19.12
N THR A 100 -16.84 -2.65 -18.97
CA THR A 100 -17.76 -1.66 -18.40
C THR A 100 -18.58 -2.31 -17.28
N PRO A 101 -18.90 -1.56 -16.22
CA PRO A 101 -19.69 -2.10 -15.13
C PRO A 101 -21.13 -2.39 -15.59
N SER A 102 -21.65 -3.56 -15.23
CA SER A 102 -23.01 -3.97 -15.56
C SER A 102 -24.05 -3.59 -14.50
N GLY A 103 -23.63 -3.02 -13.36
CA GLY A 103 -24.53 -2.71 -12.25
C GLY A 103 -23.91 -1.91 -11.11
N ALA A 104 -24.58 -1.90 -9.96
CA ALA A 104 -24.08 -1.28 -8.74
C ALA A 104 -22.76 -1.93 -8.29
N GLU A 105 -21.85 -1.12 -7.74
CA GLU A 105 -20.57 -1.64 -7.24
C GLU A 105 -20.80 -2.58 -6.05
N PRO A 106 -20.26 -3.81 -6.07
CA PRO A 106 -20.38 -4.70 -4.93
C PRO A 106 -19.57 -4.19 -3.74
N SER A 107 -20.03 -4.50 -2.53
CA SER A 107 -19.29 -4.20 -1.32
C SER A 107 -17.95 -4.92 -1.31
N ALA A 108 -16.89 -4.20 -0.91
CA ALA A 108 -15.57 -4.76 -0.62
C ALA A 108 -15.61 -5.93 0.37
N ASN A 109 -16.61 -5.97 1.27
CA ASN A 109 -16.77 -7.02 2.28
C ASN A 109 -17.59 -8.23 1.78
N SER A 110 -18.06 -8.20 0.52
CA SER A 110 -18.81 -9.33 -0.03
C SER A 110 -17.89 -10.57 -0.18
N PRO A 111 -18.41 -11.79 0.07
CA PRO A 111 -17.62 -13.01 -0.05
C PRO A 111 -17.00 -13.20 -1.45
N GLU A 112 -17.71 -12.78 -2.50
CA GLU A 112 -17.25 -12.86 -3.88
C GLU A 112 -16.02 -11.97 -4.13
N VAL A 113 -16.09 -10.70 -3.71
CA VAL A 113 -14.96 -9.75 -3.83
C VAL A 113 -13.76 -10.24 -3.02
N GLN A 114 -13.99 -10.67 -1.77
CA GLN A 114 -12.92 -11.21 -0.91
C GLN A 114 -12.28 -12.48 -1.50
N SER A 115 -13.07 -13.36 -2.11
CA SER A 115 -12.57 -14.56 -2.79
C SER A 115 -11.68 -14.20 -3.98
N ARG A 116 -12.06 -13.19 -4.77
CA ARG A 116 -11.27 -12.71 -5.92
C ARG A 116 -9.96 -12.05 -5.47
N TRP A 117 -9.98 -11.28 -4.38
CA TRP A 117 -8.76 -10.70 -3.79
C TRP A 117 -7.81 -11.74 -3.20
N SER A 118 -8.38 -12.81 -2.64
CA SER A 118 -7.59 -13.90 -2.07
C SER A 118 -6.98 -14.81 -3.14
N SER A 119 -7.61 -14.96 -4.31
CA SER A 119 -7.09 -15.83 -5.38
C SER A 119 -5.81 -15.29 -6.03
N THR A 120 -5.58 -13.99 -5.94
CA THR A 120 -4.40 -13.30 -6.48
C THR A 120 -3.31 -13.07 -5.44
N ALA A 121 -3.50 -13.51 -4.20
CA ALA A 121 -2.60 -13.26 -3.08
C ALA A 121 -1.12 -13.51 -3.42
N GLY A 122 -0.27 -12.54 -3.08
CA GLY A 122 1.18 -12.56 -3.29
C GLY A 122 1.63 -12.32 -4.73
N ARG A 123 0.72 -12.39 -5.71
CA ARG A 123 1.05 -12.23 -7.13
C ARG A 123 1.28 -10.77 -7.49
N LYS A 124 2.14 -10.55 -8.48
CA LYS A 124 2.47 -9.22 -9.01
C LYS A 124 2.28 -9.22 -10.51
N ALA A 125 1.73 -8.13 -11.04
CA ALA A 125 1.53 -7.92 -12.46
C ALA A 125 1.85 -6.46 -12.80
N VAL A 126 2.50 -6.25 -13.94
CA VAL A 126 2.75 -4.93 -14.49
C VAL A 126 2.19 -4.82 -15.90
N ILE A 127 1.53 -3.71 -16.19
CA ILE A 127 1.03 -3.31 -17.50
C ILE A 127 1.92 -2.20 -18.02
N VAL A 128 2.52 -2.44 -19.18
CA VAL A 128 3.45 -1.53 -19.87
C VAL A 128 2.82 -1.10 -21.19
N PRO A 129 2.62 0.20 -21.44
CA PRO A 129 2.15 0.67 -22.74
C PRO A 129 3.14 0.29 -23.85
N PRO A 130 2.68 -0.09 -25.05
CA PRO A 130 3.56 -0.44 -26.17
C PRO A 130 4.60 0.65 -26.49
N ALA A 131 4.23 1.92 -26.39
CA ALA A 131 5.13 3.05 -26.59
C ALA A 131 6.24 3.13 -25.53
N LEU A 132 5.97 2.75 -24.28
CA LEU A 132 7.00 2.68 -23.23
C LEU A 132 7.91 1.48 -23.44
N GLU A 133 7.35 0.32 -23.79
CA GLU A 133 8.11 -0.90 -24.11
C GLU A 133 9.18 -0.62 -25.19
N GLU A 134 8.78 0.02 -26.28
CA GLU A 134 9.71 0.38 -27.37
C GLU A 134 10.79 1.38 -26.90
N LYS A 135 10.43 2.39 -26.09
CA LYS A 135 11.42 3.33 -25.53
C LYS A 135 12.45 2.61 -24.65
N MET A 136 12.00 1.70 -23.79
CA MET A 136 12.88 0.95 -22.89
C MET A 136 13.79 -0.05 -23.62
N GLN A 137 13.36 -0.60 -24.77
CA GLN A 137 14.22 -1.43 -25.60
C GLN A 137 15.38 -0.63 -26.23
N ASN A 138 15.15 0.64 -26.54
CA ASN A 138 16.16 1.53 -27.12
C ASN A 138 17.00 2.27 -26.06
N ASP A 139 16.49 2.40 -24.84
CA ASP A 139 17.15 3.05 -23.71
C ASP A 139 17.12 2.16 -22.46
N PRO A 140 18.16 1.32 -22.27
CA PRO A 140 18.29 0.49 -21.06
C PRO A 140 18.33 1.31 -19.75
N GLY A 141 18.83 2.55 -19.79
CA GLY A 141 18.87 3.42 -18.61
C GLY A 141 17.47 3.87 -18.19
N LEU A 142 16.58 4.08 -19.14
CA LEU A 142 15.16 4.30 -18.86
C LEU A 142 14.55 3.05 -18.21
N ALA A 143 14.80 1.86 -18.74
CA ALA A 143 14.28 0.61 -18.19
C ALA A 143 14.71 0.39 -16.72
N GLU A 144 15.98 0.65 -16.40
CA GLU A 144 16.50 0.60 -15.02
C GLU A 144 15.80 1.61 -14.10
N LYS A 145 15.61 2.84 -14.57
CA LYS A 145 14.92 3.89 -13.81
C LYS A 145 13.47 3.50 -13.51
N VAL A 146 12.75 2.97 -14.50
CA VAL A 146 11.37 2.51 -14.34
C VAL A 146 11.31 1.35 -13.34
N MET A 147 12.24 0.40 -13.43
CA MET A 147 12.32 -0.72 -12.49
C MET A 147 12.54 -0.23 -11.07
N ALA A 148 13.49 0.68 -10.86
CA ALA A 148 13.76 1.27 -9.55
C ALA A 148 12.54 2.00 -8.97
N ASN A 149 11.77 2.70 -9.81
CA ASN A 149 10.52 3.36 -9.40
C ASN A 149 9.48 2.35 -8.89
N VAL A 150 9.26 1.29 -9.66
CA VAL A 150 8.31 0.22 -9.31
C VAL A 150 8.74 -0.54 -8.06
N GLU A 151 10.04 -0.85 -7.92
CA GLU A 151 10.58 -1.48 -6.71
C GLU A 151 10.38 -0.60 -5.48
N ASN A 152 10.70 0.69 -5.58
CA ASN A 152 10.54 1.62 -4.49
C ASN A 152 9.07 1.75 -4.09
N PHE A 153 8.15 1.80 -5.05
CA PHE A 153 6.72 1.78 -4.77
C PHE A 153 6.31 0.52 -4.00
N ILE A 154 6.68 -0.67 -4.46
CA ILE A 154 6.31 -1.94 -3.79
C ILE A 154 6.92 -2.01 -2.38
N ALA A 155 8.16 -1.56 -2.20
CA ALA A 155 8.87 -1.62 -0.93
C ALA A 155 8.34 -0.61 0.12
N THR A 156 7.87 0.55 -0.32
CA THR A 156 7.42 1.64 0.57
C THR A 156 5.91 1.64 0.80
N TYR A 157 5.13 0.97 -0.07
CA TYR A 157 3.70 0.88 0.10
C TYR A 157 3.34 0.17 1.41
N PRO A 158 2.46 0.73 2.26
CA PRO A 158 2.12 0.18 3.57
C PRO A 158 1.17 -1.03 3.45
N ALA A 159 1.65 -2.11 2.83
CA ALA A 159 0.94 -3.36 2.64
C ALA A 159 1.39 -4.43 3.63
N THR A 160 0.48 -5.34 3.96
CA THR A 160 0.83 -6.56 4.67
C THR A 160 1.56 -7.55 3.75
N PRO A 161 2.42 -8.43 4.30
CA PRO A 161 3.00 -9.51 3.54
C PRO A 161 1.89 -10.34 2.86
N GLY A 162 2.12 -10.71 1.60
CA GLY A 162 1.16 -11.49 0.82
C GLY A 162 0.13 -10.67 0.04
N CYS A 163 0.15 -9.33 0.09
CA CYS A 163 -0.62 -8.51 -0.84
C CYS A 163 -0.23 -8.77 -2.29
N SER A 164 -1.22 -8.66 -3.18
CA SER A 164 -1.01 -8.67 -4.63
C SER A 164 -0.97 -7.26 -5.19
N TYR A 165 -0.18 -7.07 -6.24
CA TYR A 165 0.04 -5.77 -6.87
C TYR A 165 -0.29 -5.87 -8.35
N LEU A 166 -1.20 -5.02 -8.82
CA LEU A 166 -1.39 -4.73 -10.24
C LEU A 166 -0.97 -3.29 -10.47
N ILE A 167 0.02 -3.07 -11.33
CA ILE A 167 0.64 -1.76 -11.59
C ILE A 167 0.51 -1.46 -13.07
N GLU A 168 0.05 -0.27 -13.42
CA GLU A 168 0.06 0.26 -14.79
C GLU A 168 1.02 1.43 -14.88
N LEU A 169 1.88 1.40 -15.90
CA LEU A 169 2.80 2.47 -16.22
C LEU A 169 2.22 3.39 -17.30
N ASP A 170 2.63 4.66 -17.29
CA ASP A 170 2.37 5.59 -18.38
C ASP A 170 3.45 5.53 -19.47
N GLU A 171 3.34 6.34 -20.52
CA GLU A 171 4.34 6.38 -21.60
C GLU A 171 5.72 6.91 -21.19
N ASN A 172 5.85 7.49 -19.98
CA ASN A 172 7.09 8.02 -19.42
C ASN A 172 7.73 7.05 -18.41
N GLY A 173 7.06 5.95 -18.07
CA GLY A 173 7.52 4.99 -17.08
C GLY A 173 7.17 5.35 -15.64
N GLU A 174 6.24 6.29 -15.44
CA GLU A 174 5.67 6.60 -14.14
C GLU A 174 4.46 5.69 -13.85
N ILE A 175 4.18 5.46 -12.57
CA ILE A 175 3.01 4.66 -12.17
C ILE A 175 1.75 5.51 -12.36
N SER A 176 0.93 5.15 -13.35
CA SER A 176 -0.32 5.84 -13.68
C SER A 176 -1.48 5.33 -12.82
N LYS A 177 -1.65 4.00 -12.77
CA LYS A 177 -2.68 3.33 -11.95
C LYS A 177 -2.07 2.17 -11.20
N TYR A 178 -2.65 1.85 -10.04
CA TYR A 178 -2.30 0.64 -9.32
C TYR A 178 -3.50 0.10 -8.54
N ARG A 179 -3.44 -1.18 -8.21
CA ARG A 179 -4.36 -1.83 -7.28
C ARG A 179 -3.56 -2.77 -6.39
N VAL A 180 -3.67 -2.55 -5.08
CA VAL A 180 -3.08 -3.43 -4.06
C VAL A 180 -4.23 -4.09 -3.30
N THR A 181 -4.29 -5.42 -3.35
CA THR A 181 -5.30 -6.20 -2.63
C THR A 181 -4.62 -7.12 -1.63
N SER A 182 -5.14 -7.13 -0.40
CA SER A 182 -4.68 -8.08 0.61
C SER A 182 -5.40 -9.42 0.44
N PRO A 183 -4.73 -10.55 0.71
CA PRO A 183 -5.42 -11.79 0.95
C PRO A 183 -6.38 -11.53 2.10
N GLY A 184 -7.68 -11.59 1.81
CA GLY A 184 -8.70 -11.49 2.82
C GLY A 184 -8.36 -12.53 3.88
N THR A 185 -7.99 -12.07 5.08
CA THR A 185 -8.01 -13.00 6.20
C THR A 185 -9.49 -13.35 6.34
N ILE A 186 -9.86 -14.62 6.18
CA ILE A 186 -11.04 -15.11 6.91
C ILE A 186 -10.64 -14.94 8.36
N THR A 187 -10.93 -13.77 8.93
CA THR A 187 -10.87 -13.53 10.35
C THR A 187 -11.95 -14.44 10.92
N ILE A 188 -11.59 -15.70 11.20
CA ILE A 188 -12.21 -16.39 12.31
C ILE A 188 -11.89 -15.48 13.48
N SER A 189 -12.91 -14.78 13.95
CA SER A 189 -12.81 -13.78 15.00
C SER A 189 -12.20 -14.44 16.24
N SER A 190 -10.90 -14.28 16.47
CA SER A 190 -10.35 -14.50 17.79
C SER A 190 -10.82 -13.33 18.65
N SER A 191 -11.54 -13.65 19.72
CA SER A 191 -12.17 -12.74 20.68
C SER A 191 -11.26 -11.61 21.17
N GLU A 192 -9.93 -11.79 21.16
CA GLU A 192 -8.96 -10.78 21.56
C GLU A 192 -8.99 -9.49 20.75
N PHE A 193 -9.30 -9.53 19.44
CA PHE A 193 -9.29 -8.30 18.62
C PHE A 193 -10.57 -7.47 18.82
N VAL A 194 -11.69 -8.13 19.13
CA VAL A 194 -12.96 -7.47 19.50
C VAL A 194 -12.85 -6.88 20.91
N GLU A 195 -12.22 -7.60 21.85
CA GLU A 195 -11.96 -7.09 23.19
C GLU A 195 -10.96 -5.93 23.18
N ALA A 196 -9.89 -6.00 22.39
CA ALA A 196 -8.95 -4.89 22.24
C ALA A 196 -9.58 -3.66 21.60
N ARG A 197 -10.54 -3.83 20.67
CA ARG A 197 -11.31 -2.72 20.09
C ARG A 197 -12.30 -2.13 21.10
N ARG A 198 -13.05 -2.97 21.84
CA ARG A 198 -13.95 -2.51 22.92
C ARG A 198 -13.15 -1.78 24.02
N ALA A 199 -11.99 -2.30 24.41
CA ALA A 199 -11.15 -1.65 25.41
C ALA A 199 -10.62 -0.28 24.92
N ARG A 200 -10.33 -0.12 23.62
CA ARG A 200 -9.96 1.18 23.03
C ARG A 200 -11.16 2.14 23.00
N GLU A 201 -12.34 1.65 22.64
CA GLU A 201 -13.59 2.43 22.62
C GLU A 201 -14.00 2.84 24.05
N GLU A 202 -13.89 1.96 25.05
CA GLU A 202 -14.14 2.25 26.47
C GLU A 202 -13.15 3.25 27.04
N LYS A 203 -11.85 3.10 26.74
CA LYS A 203 -10.86 4.12 27.12
C LYS A 203 -11.15 5.47 26.48
N HIS A 204 -11.54 5.51 25.22
CA HIS A 204 -11.89 6.76 24.56
C HIS A 204 -13.11 7.42 25.21
N ALA A 205 -14.14 6.64 25.53
CA ALA A 205 -15.33 7.12 26.22
C ALA A 205 -15.03 7.64 27.64
N GLU A 206 -14.15 6.98 28.40
CA GLU A 206 -13.72 7.48 29.71
C GLU A 206 -12.91 8.79 29.61
N TYR A 207 -12.00 8.88 28.63
CA TYR A 207 -11.24 10.11 28.38
C TYR A 207 -12.15 11.27 27.99
N GLU A 208 -13.18 11.02 27.17
CA GLU A 208 -14.17 12.02 26.78
C GLU A 208 -15.00 12.48 27.99
N ARG A 209 -15.48 11.55 28.82
CA ARG A 209 -16.20 11.89 30.05
C ARG A 209 -15.37 12.72 31.02
N LEU A 210 -14.08 12.37 31.19
CA LEU A 210 -13.15 13.14 32.03
C LEU A 210 -12.88 14.53 31.45
N ALA A 211 -12.80 14.65 30.12
CA ALA A 211 -12.63 15.94 29.45
C ALA A 211 -13.87 16.84 29.62
N GLU A 212 -15.07 16.29 29.51
CA GLU A 212 -16.33 17.00 29.79
C GLU A 212 -16.43 17.44 31.25
N GLU A 213 -16.10 16.56 32.20
CA GLU A 213 -16.09 16.89 33.63
C GLU A 213 -15.08 18.01 33.94
N ALA A 214 -13.88 17.95 33.35
CA ALA A 214 -12.87 18.99 33.48
C ALA A 214 -13.32 20.32 32.87
N ALA A 215 -14.01 20.29 31.72
CA ALA A 215 -14.59 21.48 31.10
C ALA A 215 -15.70 22.09 31.98
N LEU A 216 -16.53 21.27 32.61
CA LEU A 216 -17.56 21.72 33.53
C LEU A 216 -16.96 22.36 34.79
N LYS A 217 -15.95 21.73 35.40
CA LYS A 217 -15.23 22.28 36.56
C LYS A 217 -14.56 23.62 36.24
N ARG A 218 -13.96 23.76 35.05
CA ARG A 218 -13.39 25.04 34.59
C ARG A 218 -14.46 26.13 34.47
N LYS A 219 -15.64 25.82 33.93
CA LYS A 219 -16.76 26.76 33.85
C LYS A 219 -17.27 27.19 35.22
N ILE A 220 -17.44 26.25 36.14
CA ILE A 220 -17.89 26.55 37.51
C ILE A 220 -16.86 27.43 38.22
N LEU A 221 -15.58 27.09 38.13
CA LEU A 221 -14.51 27.88 38.75
C LEU A 221 -14.48 29.30 38.18
N ALA A 222 -14.59 29.46 36.86
CA ALA A 222 -14.65 30.76 36.20
C ALA A 222 -15.84 31.61 36.71
N GLN A 223 -17.02 30.99 36.82
CA GLN A 223 -18.23 31.66 37.32
C GLN A 223 -18.09 32.06 38.80
N GLU A 224 -17.45 31.23 39.63
CA GLU A 224 -17.18 31.55 41.03
C GLU A 224 -16.17 32.69 41.18
N THR A 225 -15.11 32.71 40.36
CA THR A 225 -14.15 33.81 40.35
C THR A 225 -14.81 35.11 39.91
N ASP A 226 -15.65 35.09 38.88
CA ASP A 226 -16.40 36.26 38.42
C ASP A 226 -17.36 36.74 39.51
N ARG A 227 -18.11 35.82 40.14
CA ARG A 227 -19.01 36.15 41.24
C ARG A 227 -18.27 36.83 42.40
N LYS A 228 -17.11 36.30 42.81
CA LYS A 228 -16.28 36.90 43.86
C LYS A 228 -15.75 38.27 43.45
N TYR A 229 -15.33 38.43 42.20
CA TYR A 229 -14.88 39.72 41.68
C TYR A 229 -15.98 40.78 41.75
N TYR A 230 -17.19 40.46 41.30
CA TYR A 230 -18.31 41.40 41.35
C TYR A 230 -18.82 41.67 42.78
N GLN A 231 -18.82 40.67 43.66
CA GLN A 231 -19.13 40.88 45.08
C GLN A 231 -18.12 41.82 45.75
N ASN A 232 -16.82 41.58 45.56
CA ASN A 232 -15.77 42.46 46.11
C ASN A 232 -15.84 43.87 45.53
N LYS A 233 -16.17 44.01 44.23
CA LYS A 233 -16.40 45.32 43.59
C LYS A 233 -17.62 46.04 44.15
N ALA A 234 -18.71 45.32 44.44
CA ALA A 234 -19.90 45.91 45.06
C ALA A 234 -19.63 46.37 46.49
N VAL A 235 -18.90 45.57 47.28
CA VAL A 235 -18.49 45.91 48.65
C VAL A 235 -17.56 47.11 48.66
N SER A 236 -16.58 47.18 47.75
CA SER A 236 -15.68 48.33 47.66
C SER A 236 -16.43 49.60 47.25
N ILE A 237 -17.33 49.54 46.27
CA ILE A 237 -18.19 50.68 45.89
C ILE A 237 -19.05 51.14 47.08
N ALA A 238 -19.63 50.22 47.84
CA ALA A 238 -20.41 50.56 49.03
C ALA A 238 -19.54 51.23 50.12
N ALA A 239 -18.33 50.73 50.34
CA ALA A 239 -17.37 51.32 51.28
C ALA A 239 -16.91 52.72 50.84
N TYR A 240 -16.62 52.93 49.56
CA TYR A 240 -16.25 54.24 49.03
C TYR A 240 -17.40 55.26 49.07
N LYS A 241 -18.65 54.82 48.90
CA LYS A 241 -19.85 55.66 49.11
C LYS A 241 -20.05 56.01 50.59
N ALA A 242 -19.89 55.06 51.51
CA ALA A 242 -20.00 55.30 52.94
C ALA A 242 -18.91 56.25 53.48
N ALA A 243 -17.73 56.24 52.87
CA ALA A 243 -16.63 57.16 53.16
C ALA A 243 -16.76 58.55 52.51
N GLY A 244 -17.81 58.80 51.70
CA GLY A 244 -18.08 60.09 51.06
C GLY A 244 -17.16 60.44 49.88
N ILE A 245 -16.41 59.47 49.36
CA ILE A 245 -15.40 59.67 48.29
C ILE A 245 -16.05 59.64 46.90
N LEU A 246 -17.16 58.90 46.75
CA LEU A 246 -17.97 58.82 45.53
C LEU A 246 -19.36 59.40 45.79
N LYS A 247 -19.74 60.46 45.06
CA LYS A 247 -21.12 61.02 45.03
C LYS A 247 -22.00 60.23 44.09
#